data_AF-A0A6M4PA53-F1
#
_entry.id   AF-A0A6M4PA53-F1
#
_cell.length_a   1.000
_cell.length_b   1.000
_cell.length_c   1.000
_cell.angle_alpha   90.00
_cell.angle_beta   90.00
_cell.angle_gamma   90.00
#
_symmetry.space_group_name_H-M   'P 1'
#
loop_
_entity.id
_entity.type
_entity.pdbx_description
1 polymer ?
#
loop_
_entity_poly.entity_id
_entity_poly.type
_entity_poly.pdbx_seq_one_letter_code
_entity_poly.pdbx_strand_id
1 'polypeptide(L)'
;MAKKSFSGGLNSLLGESNPAEKTAEPKEPKVTKKEITKTSQIGTKEKETRATFIVSEDLLEKMKALAYWDRALIKDIVSNAFEEYIARYEKKNGEIKEMPKK
;
A
#
# COMPACT_ATOMS: atom_id res chain seq x y z
N MET A 1 36.92 -16.70 -8.41
CA MET A 1 35.70 -16.17 -9.07
C MET A 1 35.82 -14.65 -9.12
N ALA A 2 36.06 -14.07 -10.30
CA ALA A 2 36.29 -12.64 -10.45
C ALA A 2 34.97 -11.86 -10.35
N LYS A 3 34.89 -10.92 -9.40
CA LYS A 3 33.80 -9.94 -9.31
C LYS A 3 33.96 -8.94 -10.45
N LYS A 4 33.18 -9.08 -11.53
CA LYS A 4 33.10 -8.07 -12.59
C LYS A 4 32.11 -6.99 -12.15
N SER A 5 32.59 -5.76 -11.96
CA SER A 5 31.77 -4.58 -11.70
C SER A 5 31.25 -4.00 -13.01
N PHE A 6 29.93 -3.88 -13.14
CA PHE A 6 29.24 -3.30 -14.30
C PHE A 6 29.04 -1.78 -14.15
N SER A 7 30.04 -1.04 -13.65
CA SER A 7 29.89 0.42 -13.43
C SER A 7 30.04 1.27 -14.70
N GLY A 8 30.42 0.66 -15.83
CA GLY A 8 30.73 1.42 -17.06
C GLY A 8 29.55 1.68 -18.00
N GLY A 9 28.47 0.89 -17.93
CA GLY A 9 27.40 0.95 -18.93
C GLY A 9 26.37 2.06 -18.70
N LEU A 10 26.09 2.40 -17.44
CA LEU A 10 25.07 3.41 -17.09
C LEU A 10 25.56 4.84 -17.28
N ASN A 11 26.83 5.12 -16.97
CA ASN A 11 27.39 6.47 -17.11
C ASN A 11 27.47 6.93 -18.58
N SER A 12 27.68 5.99 -19.51
CA SER A 12 27.71 6.30 -20.95
C SER A 12 26.32 6.62 -21.52
N LEU A 13 25.25 6.08 -20.92
CA LEU A 13 23.87 6.33 -21.32
C LEU A 13 23.31 7.64 -20.74
N LEU A 14 23.82 8.07 -19.57
CA LEU A 14 23.37 9.30 -18.91
C LEU A 14 24.03 10.58 -19.44
N GLY A 15 25.02 10.48 -20.34
CA GLY A 15 25.72 11.64 -20.90
C GLY A 15 26.65 12.29 -19.88
N GLU A 16 27.96 12.20 -20.12
CA GLU A 16 28.98 12.83 -19.28
C GLU A 16 28.86 14.36 -19.35
N SER A 17 28.39 14.99 -18.26
CA SER A 17 28.65 16.39 -17.97
C SER A 17 29.75 16.50 -16.90
N ASN A 18 30.85 17.16 -17.27
CA ASN A 18 32.03 17.44 -16.46
C ASN A 18 31.71 18.10 -15.09
N PRO A 19 32.58 17.98 -14.06
CA PRO A 19 32.26 18.27 -12.67
C PRO A 19 32.57 19.73 -12.33
N ALA A 20 31.54 20.58 -12.33
CA ALA A 20 31.61 21.87 -11.66
C ALA A 20 30.20 22.41 -11.45
N GLU A 21 29.47 21.94 -10.44
CA GLU A 21 28.53 22.77 -9.67
C GLU A 21 27.96 22.02 -8.47
N LYS A 22 27.82 22.77 -7.38
CA LYS A 22 27.28 22.35 -6.09
C LYS A 22 25.85 21.86 -6.27
N THR A 23 25.61 20.56 -6.09
CA THR A 23 24.26 20.03 -5.88
C THR A 23 24.21 19.44 -4.49
N ALA A 24 23.40 20.08 -3.64
CA ALA A 24 23.00 19.53 -2.36
C ALA A 24 22.59 18.07 -2.58
N GLU A 25 23.14 17.17 -1.78
CA GLU A 25 22.68 15.78 -1.71
C GLU A 25 21.14 15.81 -1.65
N PRO A 26 20.43 15.07 -2.53
CA PRO A 26 19.01 14.86 -2.35
C PRO A 26 18.86 14.23 -0.97
N LYS A 27 18.40 15.01 0.01
CA LYS A 27 18.02 14.47 1.32
C LYS A 27 17.01 13.40 1.01
N GLU A 28 17.42 12.14 1.12
CA GLU A 28 16.50 11.01 1.06
C GLU A 28 15.30 11.39 1.94
N PRO A 29 14.06 11.29 1.42
CA PRO A 29 12.89 11.61 2.22
C PRO A 29 13.00 10.78 3.49
N LYS A 30 13.14 11.46 4.64
CA LYS A 30 13.25 10.82 5.95
C LYS A 30 12.03 9.93 6.10
N VAL A 31 12.22 8.63 5.82
CA VAL A 31 11.17 7.64 5.98
C VAL A 31 10.87 7.62 7.47
N THR A 32 9.74 8.22 7.84
CA THR A 32 9.15 8.05 9.16
C THR A 32 9.06 6.56 9.40
N LYS A 33 9.92 6.04 10.26
CA LYS A 33 9.97 4.61 10.59
C LYS A 33 8.68 4.29 11.34
N LYS A 34 7.68 3.80 10.60
CA LYS A 34 6.45 3.26 11.16
C LYS A 34 6.80 2.19 12.18
N GLU A 35 6.20 2.26 13.36
CA GLU A 35 6.32 1.21 14.37
C GLU A 35 5.52 -0.01 13.90
N ILE A 36 6.22 -0.99 13.33
CA ILE A 36 5.63 -2.23 12.83
C ILE A 36 5.51 -3.17 14.03
N THR A 37 4.30 -3.30 14.56
CA THR A 37 4.02 -4.20 15.70
C THR A 37 3.65 -5.61 15.25
N LYS A 38 3.15 -5.76 14.02
CA LYS A 38 2.70 -7.04 13.46
C LYS A 38 3.19 -7.22 12.03
N THR A 39 3.42 -8.47 11.64
CA THR A 39 3.84 -8.83 10.27
C THR A 39 2.84 -8.40 9.20
N SER A 40 1.54 -8.33 9.54
CA SER A 40 0.47 -7.86 8.65
C SER A 40 0.54 -6.36 8.31
N GLN A 41 1.38 -5.59 8.99
CA GLN A 41 1.58 -4.16 8.78
C GLN A 41 2.84 -3.84 7.95
N ILE A 42 3.65 -4.86 7.64
CA ILE A 42 4.86 -4.69 6.83
C ILE A 42 4.45 -4.29 5.42
N GLY A 43 4.92 -3.12 4.96
CA GLY A 43 4.63 -2.59 3.64
C GLY A 43 3.22 -2.00 3.46
N THR A 44 2.44 -1.82 4.54
CA THR A 44 1.14 -1.11 4.50
C THR A 44 1.29 0.35 4.91
N LYS A 45 0.37 1.24 4.49
CA LYS A 45 0.35 2.64 4.97
C LYS A 45 0.04 2.70 6.46
N GLU A 46 0.19 3.86 7.07
CA GLU A 46 -0.23 4.06 8.46
C GLU A 46 -1.71 3.69 8.65
N LYS A 47 -2.03 3.07 9.80
CA LYS A 47 -3.37 2.57 10.16
C LYS A 47 -3.98 1.52 9.22
N GLU A 48 -3.24 1.03 8.23
CA GLU A 48 -3.65 -0.10 7.40
C GLU A 48 -3.08 -1.43 7.94
N THR A 49 -3.87 -2.49 7.88
CA THR A 49 -3.44 -3.87 8.12
C THR A 49 -3.96 -4.78 7.01
N ARG A 50 -3.20 -5.83 6.67
CA ARG A 50 -3.68 -6.88 5.76
C ARG A 50 -4.61 -7.85 6.51
N ALA A 51 -5.71 -8.20 5.86
CA ALA A 51 -6.63 -9.26 6.28
C ALA A 51 -6.98 -10.13 5.08
N THR A 52 -7.24 -11.41 5.32
CA THR A 52 -7.62 -12.39 4.30
C THR A 52 -9.05 -12.84 4.57
N PHE A 53 -9.89 -12.82 3.54
CA PHE A 53 -11.28 -13.25 3.62
C PHE A 53 -11.55 -14.30 2.55
N ILE A 54 -12.50 -15.19 2.82
CA ILE A 54 -13.03 -16.15 1.85
C ILE A 54 -14.32 -15.55 1.30
N VAL A 55 -14.43 -15.45 -0.03
CA VAL A 55 -15.58 -14.88 -0.74
C VAL A 55 -15.97 -15.78 -1.91
N SER A 56 -17.17 -15.60 -2.47
CA SER A 56 -17.58 -16.32 -3.67
C SER A 56 -16.80 -15.84 -4.90
N GLU A 57 -16.56 -16.76 -5.85
CA GLU A 57 -15.79 -16.47 -7.07
C GLU A 57 -16.46 -15.39 -7.92
N ASP A 58 -17.77 -15.51 -8.14
CA ASP A 58 -18.56 -14.54 -8.91
C ASP A 58 -18.48 -13.12 -8.33
N LEU A 59 -18.43 -13.00 -6.99
CA LEU A 59 -18.31 -11.71 -6.32
C LEU A 59 -16.95 -11.10 -6.60
N LEU A 60 -15.87 -11.89 -6.47
CA LEU A 60 -14.52 -11.42 -6.74
C LEU A 60 -14.37 -10.96 -8.20
N GLU A 61 -14.96 -11.69 -9.15
CA GLU A 61 -14.88 -11.33 -10.57
C GLU A 61 -15.61 -10.02 -10.88
N LYS A 62 -16.80 -9.82 -10.30
CA LYS A 62 -17.52 -8.53 -10.40
C LYS A 62 -16.73 -7.38 -9.78
N MET A 63 -16.08 -7.62 -8.64
CA MET A 63 -15.25 -6.60 -7.99
C MET A 63 -14.04 -6.20 -8.84
N LYS A 64 -13.37 -7.15 -9.51
CA LYS A 64 -12.29 -6.85 -10.45
C LYS A 64 -12.80 -6.02 -11.63
N ALA A 65 -13.94 -6.39 -12.19
CA ALA A 65 -14.54 -5.66 -13.30
C ALA A 65 -14.86 -4.22 -12.90
N LEU A 66 -15.50 -4.03 -11.74
CA LEU A 66 -15.80 -2.71 -11.19
C LEU A 66 -14.53 -1.87 -10.98
N ALA A 67 -13.51 -2.44 -10.35
CA ALA A 67 -12.21 -1.79 -10.16
C ALA A 67 -11.56 -1.36 -11.48
N TYR A 68 -11.66 -2.20 -12.52
CA TYR A 68 -11.12 -1.90 -13.83
C TYR A 68 -11.83 -0.71 -14.50
N TRP A 69 -13.16 -0.75 -14.56
CA TRP A 69 -13.96 0.28 -15.23
C TRP A 69 -13.91 1.62 -14.48
N ASP A 70 -13.97 1.59 -13.15
CA ASP A 70 -13.98 2.80 -12.31
C ASP A 70 -12.57 3.33 -12.00
N ARG A 71 -11.52 2.66 -12.51
CA ARG A 71 -10.10 2.99 -12.25
C ARG A 71 -9.80 3.10 -10.75
N ALA A 72 -10.42 2.23 -9.96
CA ALA A 72 -10.34 2.20 -8.52
C ALA A 72 -9.53 0.98 -8.02
N LEU A 73 -9.04 1.04 -6.79
CA LEU A 73 -8.40 -0.11 -6.17
C LEU A 73 -9.48 -0.98 -5.50
N ILE A 74 -9.34 -2.31 -5.63
CA ILE A 74 -10.24 -3.26 -4.95
C ILE A 74 -10.27 -3.02 -3.44
N LYS A 75 -9.14 -2.67 -2.83
CA LYS A 75 -9.09 -2.38 -1.38
C LYS A 75 -9.97 -1.19 -0.98
N ASP A 76 -10.11 -0.19 -1.85
CA ASP A 76 -10.89 1.02 -1.56
C ASP A 76 -12.39 0.70 -1.72
N ILE A 77 -12.73 -0.08 -2.76
CA ILE A 77 -14.10 -0.62 -2.96
C ILE A 77 -14.53 -1.43 -1.73
N VAL A 78 -13.65 -2.31 -1.22
CA VAL A 78 -13.91 -3.12 -0.02
C VAL A 78 -14.06 -2.24 1.22
N SER A 79 -13.17 -1.26 1.42
CA SER A 79 -13.24 -0.35 2.57
C SER A 79 -14.56 0.38 2.62
N ASN A 80 -14.97 0.97 1.49
CA ASN A 80 -16.24 1.69 1.37
C ASN A 80 -17.43 0.75 1.65
N ALA A 81 -17.43 -0.46 1.07
CA ALA A 81 -18.52 -1.42 1.30
C ALA A 81 -18.63 -1.84 2.78
N PHE A 82 -17.50 -2.00 3.48
CA PHE A 82 -17.48 -2.33 4.90
C PHE A 82 -17.92 -1.16 5.77
N GLU A 83 -17.43 0.05 5.51
CA GLU A 83 -17.83 1.27 6.21
C GLU A 83 -19.32 1.52 6.08
N GLU A 84 -19.87 1.40 4.86
CA GLU A 84 -21.30 1.51 4.63
C GLU A 84 -22.11 0.44 5.36
N TYR A 85 -21.63 -0.81 5.38
CA TYR A 85 -22.30 -1.88 6.10
C TYR A 85 -22.34 -1.61 7.61
N ILE A 86 -21.21 -1.18 8.18
CA ILE A 86 -21.11 -0.82 9.61
C ILE A 86 -22.03 0.36 9.91
N ALA A 87 -21.99 1.44 9.12
CA ALA A 87 -22.83 2.61 9.33
C ALA A 87 -24.33 2.26 9.28
N ARG A 88 -24.75 1.40 8.35
CA ARG A 88 -26.14 0.89 8.29
C ARG A 88 -26.50 0.06 9.52
N TYR A 89 -25.57 -0.77 10.00
CA TYR A 89 -25.79 -1.58 11.20
C TYR A 89 -25.93 -0.70 12.45
N GLU A 90 -25.04 0.27 12.64
CA GLU A 90 -25.04 1.17 13.79
C GLU A 90 -26.28 2.04 13.85
N LYS A 91 -26.73 2.55 12.69
CA LYS A 91 -27.98 3.31 12.59
C LYS A 91 -29.20 2.50 13.06
N LYS A 92 -29.19 1.18 12.89
CA LYS A 92 -30.31 0.29 13.24
C LYS A 92 -30.21 -0.25 14.67
N ASN A 93 -29.00 -0.56 15.14
CA ASN A 93 -28.80 -1.33 16.38
C ASN A 93 -28.07 -0.55 17.49
N GLY A 94 -27.62 0.68 17.21
CA GLY A 94 -26.72 1.43 18.09
C GLY A 94 -25.25 1.08 17.88
N GLU A 95 -24.38 1.71 18.66
CA GLU A 95 -22.93 1.57 18.55
C GLU A 95 -22.47 0.11 18.75
N ILE A 96 -21.49 -0.32 17.95
CA ILE A 96 -20.90 -1.64 18.07
C ILE A 96 -20.04 -1.69 19.34
N LYS A 97 -20.40 -2.56 20.27
CA LYS A 97 -19.66 -2.77 21.52
C LYS A 97 -18.33 -3.47 21.24
N GLU A 98 -17.29 -3.07 21.97
CA GLU A 98 -15.98 -3.71 21.88
C GLU A 98 -16.05 -5.20 22.21
N MET A 99 -15.27 -6.01 21.49
CA MET A 99 -15.13 -7.42 21.80
C MET A 99 -14.47 -7.58 23.19
N PRO A 100 -14.95 -8.51 24.02
CA PRO A 100 -14.29 -8.80 25.30
C PRO A 100 -12.85 -9.26 25.03
N LYS A 101 -11.91 -8.66 25.75
CA LYS A 101 -10.50 -9.06 25.69
C LYS A 101 -10.36 -10.44 26.33
N LYS A 102 -9.83 -11.41 25.58
CA LYS A 102 -9.38 -12.70 26.11
C LYS A 102 -8.05 -12.54 26.83
#